data_AF-U7UDP5-F1
#
_entry.id   AF-U7UDP5-F1
#
_cell.length_a   1.000
_cell.length_b   1.000
_cell.length_c   1.000
_cell.angle_alpha   90.00
_cell.angle_beta   90.00
_cell.angle_gamma   90.00
#
_symmetry.space_group_name_H-M   'P 1'
#
loop_
_entity.id
_entity.type
_entity.pdbx_description
1 polymer ?
#
loop_
_entity_poly.entity_id
_entity_poly.type
_entity_poly.pdbx_seq_one_letter_code
_entity_poly.pdbx_strand_id
1 'polypeptide(L)'
;MTRTQLINKIDIDEINAKKNIFFLIGDMETNREKLMDIFNKKSCDYFDSVTFKYNGISLVLKTKDIPKAIKNITMEDIEIYSVYEIFCPI
;
A
#
# COMPACT_ATOMS: atom_id res chain seq x y z
N MET A 1 21.59 0.33 11.60
CA MET A 1 20.36 0.37 10.76
C MET A 1 19.38 1.33 11.41
N THR A 2 19.02 2.40 10.71
CA THR A 2 18.07 3.42 11.18
C THR A 2 16.74 2.73 11.50
N ARG A 3 16.32 2.77 12.77
CA ARG A 3 15.12 2.05 13.27
C ARG A 3 13.80 2.76 12.94
N THR A 4 13.84 3.80 12.10
CA THR A 4 12.72 4.70 11.87
C THR A 4 12.46 4.81 10.38
N GLN A 5 11.24 4.45 9.96
CA GLN A 5 10.77 4.67 8.60
C GLN A 5 10.39 6.15 8.44
N LEU A 6 11.05 6.84 7.51
CA LEU A 6 10.69 8.19 7.13
C LEU A 6 9.55 8.14 6.10
N ILE A 7 8.69 9.15 6.11
CA ILE A 7 7.54 9.26 5.22
C ILE A 7 7.62 10.54 4.41
N ASN A 8 7.19 10.48 3.16
CA ASN A 8 6.98 11.62 2.29
C ASN A 8 5.49 11.97 2.23
N LYS A 9 5.18 13.25 2.05
CA LYS A 9 3.84 13.67 1.64
C LYS A 9 3.60 13.16 0.22
N ILE A 10 2.41 12.62 -0.02
CA ILE A 10 1.99 12.27 -1.38
C ILE A 10 1.82 13.57 -2.19
N ASP A 11 2.59 13.70 -3.26
CA ASP A 11 2.48 14.80 -4.21
C ASP A 11 1.38 14.51 -5.24
N ILE A 12 0.31 15.30 -5.19
CA ILE A 12 -0.85 15.17 -6.07
C ILE A 12 -0.62 15.78 -7.46
N ASP A 13 0.41 16.59 -7.65
CA ASP A 13 0.74 17.15 -8.97
C ASP A 13 1.47 16.10 -9.83
N GLU A 14 2.13 15.15 -9.18
CA GLU A 14 2.80 14.01 -9.83
C GLU A 14 1.87 12.79 -10.04
N ILE A 15 0.66 13.00 -10.55
CA ILE A 15 -0.39 11.97 -10.67
C ILE A 15 0.04 10.67 -11.38
N ASN A 16 0.98 10.75 -12.32
CA ASN A 16 1.44 9.62 -13.13
C ASN A 16 2.76 8.99 -12.65
N ALA A 17 3.42 9.59 -11.66
CA ALA A 17 4.67 9.07 -11.11
C ALA A 17 4.39 7.79 -10.30
N LYS A 18 5.18 6.74 -10.54
CA LYS A 18 5.15 5.55 -9.70
C LYS A 18 5.88 5.84 -8.40
N LYS A 19 5.20 5.67 -7.27
CA LYS A 19 5.72 5.89 -5.92
C LYS A 19 5.56 4.62 -5.10
N ASN A 20 6.43 4.45 -4.09
CA ASN A 20 6.29 3.38 -3.11
C ASN A 20 5.34 3.84 -2.00
N ILE A 21 4.08 3.44 -2.10
CA ILE A 21 3.01 3.85 -1.18
C ILE A 21 2.82 2.76 -0.12
N PHE A 22 2.84 3.16 1.14
CA PHE A 22 2.52 2.31 2.27
C PHE A 22 1.07 2.50 2.71
N PHE A 23 0.41 1.39 2.96
CA PHE A 23 -0.94 1.32 3.54
C PHE A 23 -0.80 0.69 4.92
N LEU A 24 -1.05 1.47 5.97
CA LEU A 24 -1.12 0.99 7.35
C LEU A 24 -2.46 0.29 7.54
N ILE A 25 -2.42 -1.01 7.79
CA ILE A 25 -3.61 -1.86 7.86
C ILE A 25 -3.98 -2.08 9.34
N GLY A 26 -5.25 -1.87 9.66
CA GLY A 26 -5.82 -2.25 10.95
C GLY A 26 -5.83 -3.76 11.11
N ASP A 27 -5.42 -4.24 12.28
CA ASP A 27 -5.33 -5.68 12.57
C ASP A 27 -4.66 -6.51 11.45
N MET A 28 -3.43 -6.12 11.11
CA MET A 28 -2.67 -6.71 9.99
C MET A 28 -2.45 -8.22 10.13
N GLU A 29 -2.36 -8.74 11.36
CA GLU A 29 -2.16 -10.17 11.61
C GLU A 29 -3.38 -10.97 11.15
N THR A 30 -4.58 -10.57 11.58
CA THR A 30 -5.85 -11.19 11.18
C THR A 30 -6.13 -11.00 9.68
N ASN A 31 -5.79 -9.83 9.12
CA ASN A 31 -6.09 -9.50 7.73
C ASN A 31 -5.06 -10.00 6.70
N ARG A 32 -3.96 -10.62 7.14
CA ARG A 32 -2.83 -10.99 6.27
C ARG A 32 -3.21 -11.93 5.14
N GLU A 33 -3.86 -13.04 5.46
CA GLU A 33 -4.23 -14.06 4.48
C GLU A 33 -5.23 -13.50 3.45
N LYS A 34 -6.22 -12.73 3.94
CA LYS A 34 -7.21 -12.06 3.09
C LYS A 34 -6.56 -11.10 2.10
N LEU A 35 -5.59 -10.29 2.56
CA LEU A 35 -4.81 -9.42 1.69
C LEU A 35 -4.00 -10.23 0.66
N MET A 36 -3.37 -11.34 1.07
CA MET A 36 -2.66 -12.21 0.13
C MET A 36 -3.60 -12.73 -0.96
N ASP A 37 -4.81 -13.15 -0.62
CA ASP A 37 -5.80 -13.59 -1.59
C ASP A 37 -6.25 -12.48 -2.55
N ILE A 38 -6.36 -11.23 -2.09
CA ILE A 38 -6.69 -10.08 -2.95
C ILE A 38 -5.56 -9.84 -3.95
N PHE A 39 -4.32 -9.78 -3.49
CA PHE A 39 -3.17 -9.37 -4.30
C PHE A 39 -2.54 -10.50 -5.12
N ASN A 40 -2.80 -11.77 -4.79
CA ASN A 40 -2.36 -12.93 -5.58
C ASN A 40 -3.34 -13.33 -6.69
N LYS A 41 -4.49 -12.67 -6.81
CA LYS A 41 -5.38 -12.84 -7.97
C LYS A 41 -4.72 -12.25 -9.21
N LYS A 42 -4.60 -13.04 -10.29
CA LYS A 42 -4.07 -12.57 -11.59
C LYS A 42 -4.84 -11.38 -12.18
N SER A 43 -6.09 -11.19 -11.77
CA SER A 43 -6.93 -10.07 -12.17
C SER A 43 -6.66 -8.79 -11.38
N CYS A 44 -5.86 -8.84 -10.30
CA CYS A 44 -5.49 -7.68 -9.52
C CYS A 44 -4.44 -6.86 -10.27
N ASP A 45 -4.67 -5.56 -10.44
CA ASP A 45 -3.73 -4.65 -11.12
C ASP A 45 -2.37 -4.53 -10.42
N TYR A 46 -2.29 -5.01 -9.18
CA TYR A 46 -1.11 -4.94 -8.33
C TYR A 46 -0.48 -6.31 -8.07
N PHE A 47 -0.86 -7.32 -8.86
CA PHE A 47 -0.25 -8.64 -8.82
C PHE A 47 1.29 -8.52 -8.90
N ASP A 48 2.00 -9.24 -8.03
CA ASP A 48 3.47 -9.23 -7.91
C ASP A 48 4.10 -7.87 -7.54
N SER A 49 3.29 -6.88 -7.14
CA SER A 49 3.75 -5.53 -6.81
C SER A 49 3.54 -5.15 -5.33
N VAL A 50 3.11 -6.11 -4.50
CA VAL A 50 2.89 -5.95 -3.06
C VAL A 50 4.08 -6.47 -2.26
N THR A 51 4.52 -5.67 -1.29
CA THR A 51 5.37 -6.14 -0.19
C THR A 51 4.58 -6.14 1.11
N PHE A 52 4.44 -7.31 1.74
CA PHE A 52 3.84 -7.45 3.06
C PHE A 52 4.83 -7.07 4.16
N LYS A 53 4.40 -6.21 5.09
CA LYS A 53 5.15 -5.83 6.29
C LYS A 53 4.41 -6.30 7.56
N TYR A 54 4.97 -5.96 8.72
CA TYR A 54 4.38 -6.32 10.01
C TYR A 54 3.02 -5.63 10.26
N ASN A 55 2.91 -4.35 9.94
CA ASN A 55 1.74 -3.50 10.21
C ASN A 55 0.99 -3.06 8.95
N GLY A 56 1.30 -3.61 7.77
CA GLY A 56 0.64 -3.19 6.55
C GLY A 56 1.31 -3.71 5.29
N ILE A 57 1.06 -3.01 4.18
CA ILE A 57 1.55 -3.38 2.86
C ILE A 57 2.18 -2.19 2.15
N SER A 58 3.17 -2.45 1.30
CA SER A 58 3.74 -1.46 0.37
C SER A 58 3.40 -1.83 -1.06
N LEU A 59 3.05 -0.84 -1.86
CA LEU A 59 2.66 -0.97 -3.26
C LEU A 59 3.41 0.06 -4.11
N VAL A 60 3.99 -0.40 -5.22
CA VAL A 60 4.52 0.50 -6.24
C VAL A 60 3.43 0.81 -7.26
N LEU A 61 2.81 1.98 -7.14
CA LEU A 61 1.68 2.40 -7.98
C LEU A 61 1.74 3.88 -8.33
N LYS A 62 0.96 4.32 -9.32
CA LYS A 62 0.87 5.76 -9.64
C LYS A 62 0.03 6.46 -8.59
N THR A 63 0.34 7.71 -8.26
CA THR A 63 -0.44 8.50 -7.29
C THR A 63 -1.94 8.49 -7.61
N LYS A 64 -2.33 8.58 -8.89
CA LYS A 64 -3.74 8.50 -9.32
C LYS A 64 -4.43 7.16 -9.06
N ASP A 65 -3.66 6.09 -8.86
CA ASP A 65 -4.18 4.73 -8.63
C ASP A 65 -4.35 4.43 -7.12
N ILE A 66 -3.93 5.33 -6.23
CA ILE A 66 -4.12 5.19 -4.76
C ILE A 66 -5.59 4.97 -4.40
N PRO A 67 -6.57 5.76 -4.90
CA PRO A 67 -7.98 5.54 -4.55
C PRO A 67 -8.51 4.16 -4.97
N LYS A 68 -8.01 3.62 -6.09
CA LYS A 68 -8.39 2.28 -6.56
C LYS A 68 -7.83 1.20 -5.62
N ALA A 69 -6.58 1.33 -5.17
CA ALA A 69 -5.99 0.44 -4.18
C ALA A 69 -6.73 0.48 -2.83
N ILE A 70 -7.07 1.68 -2.34
CA ILE A 70 -7.89 1.86 -1.13
C ILE A 70 -9.20 1.08 -1.27
N LYS A 71 -9.93 1.30 -2.38
CA LYS A 71 -11.21 0.63 -2.63
C LYS A 71 -11.08 -0.90 -2.60
N ASN A 72 -10.06 -1.47 -3.25
CA ASN A 72 -9.86 -2.92 -3.29
C ASN A 72 -9.63 -3.51 -1.89
N ILE A 73 -8.93 -2.80 -1.01
CA ILE A 73 -8.68 -3.23 0.37
C ILE A 73 -9.95 -3.10 1.21
N THR A 74 -10.63 -1.95 1.15
CA THR A 74 -11.81 -1.67 1.99
C THR A 74 -13.06 -2.46 1.58
N MET A 75 -13.16 -2.89 0.32
CA MET A 75 -14.26 -3.77 -0.13
C MET A 75 -14.31 -5.10 0.61
N GLU A 76 -13.21 -5.47 1.27
CA GLU A 76 -13.05 -6.69 2.02
C GLU A 76 -13.18 -6.44 3.54
N ASP A 77 -13.81 -5.33 3.96
CA ASP A 77 -14.00 -4.97 5.38
C ASP A 77 -12.67 -4.82 6.15
N ILE A 78 -11.60 -4.47 5.42
CA ILE A 78 -10.26 -4.24 5.99
C ILE A 78 -10.08 -2.75 6.23
N GLU A 79 -9.78 -2.37 7.47
CA GLU A 79 -9.51 -0.99 7.85
C GLU A 79 -8.12 -0.54 7.38
N ILE A 80 -8.05 0.69 6.85
CA ILE A 80 -6.80 1.38 6.54
C ILE A 80 -6.68 2.58 7.48
N TYR A 81 -5.65 2.61 8.31
CA TYR A 81 -5.42 3.70 9.27
C TYR A 81 -4.66 4.87 8.68
N SER A 82 -3.80 4.62 7.69
CA SER A 82 -3.01 5.68 7.04
C SER A 82 -2.48 5.23 5.69
N VAL A 83 -2.30 6.19 4.79
CA VAL A 83 -1.67 6.00 3.47
C VAL A 83 -0.62 7.09 3.27
N TYR A 84 0.62 6.69 2.98
CA TYR A 84 1.74 7.63 2.80
C TYR A 84 2.82 7.07 1.90
N GLU A 85 3.62 7.95 1.30
CA GLU A 85 4.81 7.54 0.55
C GLU A 85 5.96 7.21 1.51
N ILE A 86 6.69 6.13 1.24
CA ILE A 86 7.90 5.79 2.00
C ILE A 86 9.05 6.64 1.47
N PHE A 87 9.69 7.42 2.35
CA PHE A 87 10.91 8.14 1.98
C PHE A 87 12.03 7.13 1.68
N CYS A 88 12.55 7.19 0.47
CA CYS A 88 13.74 6.48 0.07
C CYS A 88 14.86 7.50 -0.09
N PRO A 89 15.92 7.48 0.74
CA PRO A 89 17.08 8.32 0.49
C PRO A 89 17.71 7.87 -0.83
N ILE A 90 17.71 8.76 -1.81
CA ILE A 90 18.46 8.60 -3.06
C ILE A 90 19.89 9.08 -2.81
#